data_AF-A0A1D8NAC4-F1
#
_entry.id   AF-A0A1D8NAC4-F1
#
_cell.length_a   1.000
_cell.length_b   1.000
_cell.length_c   1.000
_cell.angle_alpha   90.00
_cell.angle_beta   90.00
_cell.angle_gamma   90.00
#
_symmetry.space_group_name_H-M   'P 1'
#
loop_
_entity.id
_entity.type
_entity.pdbx_description
1 polymer ?
#
loop_
_entity_poly.entity_id
_entity_poly.type
_entity_poly.pdbx_seq_one_letter_code
_entity_poly.pdbx_strand_id
1 'polypeptide(L)'
;MTFCNTGATLQSWENSILGFENHTNYLNRQNPYFGATIGPVANRLYQPNGILLHGGKEGWSWKKWNKSSPAAAENSNVTKFELRDTHITAHVTYTLTKSPDKKTSQLEIEYSVNSNELGKSMPISMTNHSYFCLDKDGAEGEGHVTVDDHELWLCNDHVIEHKDGLQSEPPTGELVRCEALLKAGAGESRDTFSSLGRFSDLSSLGGTSISLNGTVLDHTFAVDNDRLSRDAKLDTRDDPLVSVAILSRGKTRLTVKTTEPCFQVYTGDYNNVELLPGESRDFGRRSGVAIECSRPTNAWNVPGWRPWVDLGQGEYGAKIIYGAWEKFRELQIQLQRALNTDVNLTELQTPISTYRAPNTNIDFTKLQTISNLAQVGDRMFKMII
;
A
#
# COMPACT_ATOMS: atom_id res chain seq x y z
N MET A 1 -3.12 -9.27 14.86
CA MET A 1 -3.24 -7.84 14.57
C MET A 1 -3.62 -7.13 15.87
N THR A 2 -2.97 -6.02 16.19
CA THR A 2 -3.29 -5.20 17.36
C THR A 2 -3.46 -3.73 16.95
N PHE A 3 -4.09 -2.95 17.82
CA PHE A 3 -4.37 -1.54 17.56
C PHE A 3 -4.14 -0.68 18.80
N CYS A 4 -3.81 0.59 18.57
CA CYS A 4 -3.88 1.66 19.56
C CYS A 4 -5.05 2.60 19.24
N ASN A 5 -5.76 3.09 20.25
CA ASN A 5 -6.86 4.03 20.06
C ASN A 5 -6.37 5.40 19.58
N THR A 6 -5.17 5.82 19.96
CA THR A 6 -4.56 7.05 19.44
C THR A 6 -4.32 6.86 17.94
N GLY A 7 -4.86 7.77 17.14
CA GLY A 7 -4.76 7.73 15.68
C GLY A 7 -5.48 6.56 15.00
N ALA A 8 -6.35 5.82 15.72
CA ALA A 8 -6.90 4.54 15.22
C ALA A 8 -5.81 3.65 14.60
N THR A 9 -4.67 3.57 15.29
CA THR A 9 -3.40 3.11 14.75
C THR A 9 -3.37 1.58 14.63
N LEU A 10 -2.98 1.10 13.45
CA LEU A 10 -2.62 -0.30 13.24
C LEU A 10 -1.24 -0.55 13.86
N GLN A 11 -1.23 -1.08 15.08
CA GLN A 11 -0.01 -1.24 15.89
C GLN A 11 0.84 -2.43 15.42
N SER A 12 0.21 -3.54 15.06
CA SER A 12 0.92 -4.71 14.55
C SER A 12 0.04 -5.53 13.62
N TRP A 13 0.64 -6.08 12.57
CA TRP A 13 0.01 -7.06 11.69
C TRP A 13 1.08 -7.98 11.09
N GLU A 14 0.97 -9.27 11.40
CA GLU A 14 1.79 -10.37 10.83
C GLU A 14 3.29 -10.07 10.73
N ASN A 15 3.83 -9.38 11.73
CA ASN A 15 5.23 -9.01 11.83
C ASN A 15 5.79 -8.21 10.64
N SER A 16 4.92 -7.59 9.85
CA SER A 16 5.25 -6.98 8.56
C SER A 16 5.27 -5.46 8.61
N ILE A 17 4.83 -4.86 9.72
CA ILE A 17 4.78 -3.41 9.92
C ILE A 17 5.59 -2.97 11.15
N LEU A 18 6.05 -1.73 11.12
CA LEU A 18 6.64 -1.06 12.28
C LEU A 18 5.55 -0.48 13.18
N GLY A 19 5.85 -0.42 14.47
CA GLY A 19 4.97 0.12 15.49
C GLY A 19 5.62 0.04 16.87
N PHE A 20 5.11 0.85 17.80
CA PHE A 20 5.51 0.83 19.20
C PHE A 20 4.72 -0.22 19.98
N GLU A 21 5.38 -0.85 20.95
CA GLU A 21 4.77 -1.72 21.96
C GLU A 21 3.93 -0.90 22.94
N ASN A 22 4.47 0.23 23.41
CA ASN A 22 3.81 1.09 24.37
C ASN A 22 2.89 2.11 23.67
N HIS A 23 1.62 2.11 24.06
CA HIS A 23 0.60 2.99 23.48
C HIS A 23 0.88 4.47 23.70
N THR A 24 1.60 4.85 24.77
CA THR A 24 1.94 6.27 25.01
C THR A 24 2.95 6.82 24.02
N ASN A 25 3.78 5.95 23.42
CA ASN A 25 4.82 6.36 22.48
C ASN A 25 4.25 6.82 21.12
N TYR A 26 3.00 6.49 20.79
CA TYR A 26 2.33 7.03 19.60
C TYR A 26 2.08 8.55 19.66
N LEU A 27 2.10 9.16 20.86
CA LEU A 27 2.04 10.61 21.05
C LEU A 27 3.42 11.28 21.08
N ASN A 28 4.51 10.51 20.99
CA ASN A 28 5.87 11.06 20.96
C ASN A 28 6.09 11.86 19.67
N ARG A 29 6.76 13.02 19.78
CA ARG A 29 7.08 13.87 18.63
C ARG A 29 8.09 13.23 17.65
N GLN A 30 8.86 12.25 18.09
CA GLN A 30 9.74 11.45 17.23
C GLN A 30 8.95 10.41 16.40
N ASN A 31 7.69 10.12 16.72
CA ASN A 31 6.87 9.17 15.96
C ASN A 31 6.66 9.68 14.52
N PRO A 32 7.18 9.00 13.47
CA PRO A 32 6.96 9.38 12.09
C PRO A 32 5.61 8.85 11.57
N TYR A 33 4.59 8.85 12.43
CA TYR A 33 3.23 8.37 12.19
C TYR A 33 3.06 6.86 12.00
N PHE A 34 3.88 6.01 12.65
CA PHE A 34 3.81 4.56 12.49
C PHE A 34 2.37 4.00 12.61
N GLY A 35 1.85 3.46 11.51
CA GLY A 35 0.56 2.76 11.45
C GLY A 35 -0.67 3.63 11.64
N ALA A 36 -0.51 4.94 11.81
CA ALA A 36 -1.59 5.85 12.17
C ALA A 36 -2.58 6.04 11.01
N THR A 37 -3.85 6.27 11.35
CA THR A 37 -4.80 6.88 10.43
C THR A 37 -4.48 8.37 10.32
N ILE A 38 -4.17 8.81 9.11
CA ILE A 38 -3.94 10.22 8.82
C ILE A 38 -5.24 10.88 8.38
N GLY A 39 -5.46 12.09 8.88
CA GLY A 39 -6.56 12.97 8.51
C GLY A 39 -6.49 14.29 9.29
N PRO A 40 -7.35 15.28 9.00
CA PRO A 40 -8.35 15.27 7.94
C PRO A 40 -7.73 15.27 6.54
N VAL A 41 -6.48 15.75 6.39
CA VAL A 41 -5.79 15.81 5.09
C VAL A 41 -4.45 15.09 5.19
N ALA A 42 -4.30 14.01 4.45
CA ALA A 42 -3.05 13.30 4.22
C ALA A 42 -2.10 14.12 3.35
N ASN A 43 -0.80 13.85 3.50
CA ASN A 43 0.29 14.59 2.88
C ASN A 43 0.27 16.10 3.21
N ARG A 44 0.87 16.91 2.33
CA ARG A 44 1.12 18.34 2.50
C ARG A 44 -0.05 19.16 1.95
N LEU A 45 -0.61 20.02 2.80
CA LEU A 45 -1.49 21.11 2.40
C LEU A 45 -0.74 22.43 2.53
N TYR A 46 -0.50 23.09 1.40
CA TYR A 46 0.25 24.34 1.35
C TYR A 46 -0.67 25.52 1.69
N GLN A 47 -0.25 26.39 2.61
CA GLN A 47 -0.99 27.56 3.04
C GLN A 47 -0.09 28.80 3.00
N PRO A 48 -0.68 30.01 2.97
CA PRO A 48 0.11 31.24 2.97
C PRO A 48 1.12 31.37 4.13
N ASN A 49 0.89 30.68 5.25
CA ASN A 49 1.70 30.73 6.47
C ASN A 49 2.48 29.44 6.76
N GLY A 50 2.58 28.51 5.80
CA GLY A 50 3.35 27.28 5.93
C GLY A 50 2.67 26.05 5.35
N ILE A 51 3.22 24.88 5.68
CA ILE A 51 2.74 23.58 5.17
C ILE A 51 2.13 22.82 6.34
N LEU A 52 0.85 22.42 6.22
CA LEU A 52 0.27 21.42 7.12
C LEU A 52 0.55 20.04 6.57
N LEU A 53 1.49 19.34 7.19
CA LEU A 53 1.76 17.94 6.94
C LEU A 53 0.80 17.08 7.78
N HIS A 54 0.06 16.18 7.14
CA HIS A 54 -0.79 15.18 7.80
C HIS A 54 -1.80 15.77 8.80
N GLY A 55 -2.42 16.91 8.45
CA GLY A 55 -3.36 17.64 9.31
C GLY A 55 -2.70 18.49 10.41
N GLY A 56 -1.37 18.52 10.48
CA GLY A 56 -0.61 19.34 11.42
C GLY A 56 -0.80 18.91 12.88
N LYS A 57 -0.81 19.90 13.80
CA LYS A 57 -0.91 19.65 15.26
C LYS A 57 -2.28 19.07 15.67
N GLU A 58 -3.31 19.35 14.89
CA GLU A 58 -4.69 18.87 15.11
C GLU A 58 -5.03 17.66 14.24
N GLY A 59 -4.03 17.06 13.58
CA GLY A 59 -4.17 15.87 12.76
C GLY A 59 -4.76 14.70 13.56
N TRP A 60 -5.55 13.87 12.88
CA TRP A 60 -6.30 12.79 13.51
C TRP A 60 -5.43 11.66 14.04
N SER A 61 -4.17 11.58 13.60
CA SER A 61 -3.13 10.68 14.15
C SER A 61 -2.84 10.94 15.62
N TRP A 62 -3.05 12.18 16.10
CA TRP A 62 -2.81 12.58 17.49
C TRP A 62 -4.04 12.44 18.38
N LYS A 63 -5.21 12.18 17.80
CA LYS A 63 -6.50 12.14 18.51
C LYS A 63 -6.80 10.74 19.02
N LYS A 64 -7.53 10.63 20.13
CA LYS A 64 -8.02 9.35 20.65
C LYS A 64 -9.34 9.00 19.98
N TRP A 65 -9.39 7.83 19.34
CA TRP A 65 -10.58 7.32 18.67
C TRP A 65 -11.35 6.35 19.58
N ASN A 66 -12.68 6.34 19.45
CA ASN A 66 -13.55 5.39 20.12
C ASN A 66 -13.50 4.06 19.36
N LYS A 67 -12.93 3.05 20.00
CA LYS A 67 -12.80 1.70 19.44
C LYS A 67 -14.02 0.86 19.77
N SER A 68 -14.52 0.11 18.79
CA SER A 68 -15.46 -0.98 18.99
C SER A 68 -15.05 -2.19 18.15
N SER A 69 -15.30 -3.39 18.67
CA SER A 69 -15.00 -4.65 17.98
C SER A 69 -16.25 -5.50 18.03
N PRO A 70 -17.01 -5.59 16.91
CA PRO A 70 -18.13 -6.53 16.79
C PRO A 70 -17.69 -7.98 17.03
N ALA A 71 -18.66 -8.87 17.23
CA ALA A 71 -18.37 -10.31 17.33
C ALA A 71 -17.62 -10.78 16.07
N ALA A 72 -16.54 -11.53 16.28
CA ALA A 72 -15.76 -12.10 15.19
C ALA A 72 -16.60 -13.15 14.43
N ALA A 73 -16.43 -13.19 13.11
CA ALA A 73 -16.95 -14.28 12.29
C ALA A 73 -15.85 -15.33 12.08
N GLU A 74 -16.22 -16.51 11.58
CA GLU A 74 -15.24 -17.53 11.22
C GLU A 74 -14.25 -16.97 10.18
N ASN A 75 -12.95 -17.01 10.50
CA ASN A 75 -11.85 -16.47 9.68
C ASN A 75 -11.90 -14.95 9.40
N SER A 76 -12.75 -14.18 10.08
CA SER A 76 -12.84 -12.72 9.90
C SER A 76 -12.94 -11.96 11.22
N ASN A 77 -12.12 -10.92 11.38
CA ASN A 77 -12.16 -10.01 12.54
C ASN A 77 -12.36 -8.57 12.09
N VAL A 78 -13.33 -7.89 12.68
CA VAL A 78 -13.65 -6.49 12.40
C VAL A 78 -13.33 -5.61 13.60
N THR A 79 -12.64 -4.50 13.38
CA THR A 79 -12.43 -3.44 14.39
C THR A 79 -12.79 -2.10 13.79
N LYS A 80 -13.65 -1.35 14.49
CA LYS A 80 -14.13 -0.04 14.06
C LYS A 80 -13.62 1.04 15.01
N PHE A 81 -13.28 2.18 14.43
CA PHE A 81 -12.90 3.38 15.15
C PHE A 81 -13.80 4.54 14.72
N GLU A 82 -14.21 5.37 15.67
CA GLU A 82 -14.95 6.60 15.43
C GLU A 82 -14.22 7.79 16.08
N LEU A 83 -14.11 8.89 15.34
CA LEU A 83 -13.70 10.19 15.84
C LEU A 83 -14.84 11.18 15.57
N ARG A 84 -15.35 11.79 16.65
CA ARG A 84 -16.28 12.91 16.56
C ARG A 84 -15.53 14.20 16.79
N ASP A 85 -15.64 15.12 15.84
CA ASP A 85 -15.21 16.50 15.96
C ASP A 85 -16.44 17.43 15.83
N THR A 86 -16.28 18.72 16.09
CA THR A 86 -17.38 19.69 16.05
C THR A 86 -18.11 19.67 14.71
N HIS A 87 -17.38 19.56 13.60
CA HIS A 87 -17.94 19.69 12.25
C HIS A 87 -18.03 18.39 11.47
N ILE A 88 -17.37 17.31 11.93
CA ILE A 88 -17.30 16.04 11.18
C ILE A 88 -17.40 14.85 12.11
N THR A 89 -17.84 13.73 11.54
CA THR A 89 -17.67 12.41 12.14
C THR A 89 -16.89 11.54 11.16
N ALA A 90 -15.77 11.00 11.60
CA ALA A 90 -14.91 10.13 10.82
C ALA A 90 -14.95 8.70 11.37
N HIS A 91 -14.93 7.72 10.49
CA HIS A 91 -14.91 6.30 10.79
C HIS A 91 -13.76 5.61 10.06
N VAL A 92 -13.16 4.63 10.73
CA VAL A 92 -12.22 3.67 10.13
C VAL A 92 -12.67 2.27 10.51
N THR A 93 -12.85 1.41 9.52
CA THR A 93 -13.15 -0.01 9.73
C THR A 93 -12.00 -0.85 9.20
N TYR A 94 -11.40 -1.64 10.08
CA TYR A 94 -10.41 -2.65 9.73
C TYR A 94 -11.08 -4.02 9.70
N THR A 95 -10.98 -4.71 8.58
CA THR A 95 -11.48 -6.08 8.40
C THR A 95 -10.34 -6.99 8.01
N LEU A 96 -9.94 -7.89 8.93
CA LEU A 96 -8.93 -8.91 8.67
C LEU A 96 -9.62 -10.22 8.29
N THR A 97 -9.42 -10.68 7.07
CA THR A 97 -9.88 -11.97 6.56
C THR A 97 -8.70 -12.90 6.37
N LYS A 98 -8.83 -14.16 6.81
CA LYS A 98 -7.82 -15.21 6.59
C LYS A 98 -8.34 -16.25 5.61
N SER A 99 -7.45 -16.83 4.82
CA SER A 99 -7.78 -18.01 4.01
C SER A 99 -8.23 -19.18 4.91
N PRO A 100 -9.01 -20.13 4.40
CA PRO A 100 -9.43 -21.32 5.17
C PRO A 100 -8.26 -22.12 5.75
N ASP A 101 -7.13 -22.18 5.05
CA ASP A 101 -5.90 -22.83 5.52
C ASP A 101 -5.02 -21.94 6.41
N LYS A 102 -5.42 -20.69 6.63
CA LYS A 102 -4.80 -19.66 7.48
C LYS A 102 -3.38 -19.27 7.05
N LYS A 103 -3.03 -19.48 5.79
CA LYS A 103 -1.70 -19.18 5.25
C LYS A 103 -1.59 -17.82 4.60
N THR A 104 -2.71 -17.27 4.14
CA THR A 104 -2.77 -15.94 3.57
C THR A 104 -3.75 -15.10 4.38
N SER A 105 -3.52 -13.78 4.39
CA SER A 105 -4.42 -12.84 5.05
C SER A 105 -4.61 -11.59 4.21
N GLN A 106 -5.80 -11.00 4.35
CA GLN A 106 -6.15 -9.73 3.72
C GLN A 106 -6.66 -8.81 4.82
N LEU A 107 -6.03 -7.64 4.94
CA LEU A 107 -6.49 -6.54 5.78
C LEU A 107 -7.11 -5.48 4.88
N GLU A 108 -8.42 -5.34 4.95
CA GLU A 108 -9.15 -4.22 4.37
C GLU A 108 -9.28 -3.08 5.38
N ILE A 109 -9.07 -1.85 4.91
CA ILE A 109 -9.27 -0.61 5.64
C ILE A 109 -10.28 0.22 4.85
N GLU A 110 -11.44 0.47 5.45
CA GLU A 110 -12.46 1.33 4.87
C GLU A 110 -12.60 2.60 5.72
N TYR A 111 -12.68 3.73 5.03
CA TYR A 111 -12.85 5.05 5.63
C TYR A 111 -14.20 5.62 5.26
N SER A 112 -14.83 6.33 6.20
CA SER A 112 -15.91 7.26 5.86
C SER A 112 -15.83 8.53 6.70
N VAL A 113 -16.22 9.66 6.11
CA VAL A 113 -16.33 10.94 6.83
C VAL A 113 -17.59 11.65 6.37
N ASN A 114 -18.39 12.08 7.34
CA ASN A 114 -19.60 12.84 7.10
C ASN A 114 -19.49 14.22 7.77
N SER A 115 -20.05 15.24 7.11
CA SER A 115 -20.19 16.56 7.73
C SER A 115 -21.34 16.54 8.74
N ASN A 116 -21.11 17.09 9.92
CA ASN A 116 -22.15 17.37 10.91
C ASN A 116 -22.80 18.76 10.66
N GLU A 117 -22.28 19.54 9.71
CA GLU A 117 -22.74 20.89 9.38
C GLU A 117 -23.00 21.04 7.87
N LEU A 118 -24.25 21.35 7.51
CA LEU A 118 -24.66 21.52 6.11
C LEU A 118 -23.94 22.73 5.47
N GLY A 119 -23.30 22.50 4.32
CA GLY A 119 -22.75 23.57 3.48
C GLY A 119 -21.33 24.03 3.84
N LYS A 120 -20.70 23.45 4.87
CA LYS A 120 -19.32 23.77 5.22
C LYS A 120 -18.34 22.91 4.43
N SER A 121 -17.74 23.51 3.41
CA SER A 121 -16.66 22.91 2.60
C SER A 121 -15.40 22.71 3.45
N MET A 122 -14.86 21.50 3.48
CA MET A 122 -13.69 21.09 4.26
C MET A 122 -12.87 20.08 3.45
N PRO A 123 -11.53 20.23 3.36
CA PRO A 123 -10.70 19.24 2.68
C PRO A 123 -10.58 17.97 3.52
N ILE A 124 -10.94 16.83 2.92
CA ILE A 124 -10.71 15.50 3.50
C ILE A 124 -9.91 14.63 2.52
N SER A 125 -8.87 13.98 3.01
CA SER A 125 -8.05 12.96 2.35
C SER A 125 -7.46 12.10 3.45
N MET A 126 -7.89 10.84 3.56
CA MET A 126 -7.43 9.92 4.60
C MET A 126 -6.49 8.88 4.02
N THR A 127 -5.58 8.37 4.86
CA THR A 127 -4.75 7.21 4.51
C THR A 127 -4.28 6.47 5.77
N ASN A 128 -3.70 5.29 5.61
CA ASN A 128 -3.01 4.58 6.67
C ASN A 128 -1.49 4.71 6.45
N HIS A 129 -0.78 5.11 7.50
CA HIS A 129 0.65 5.40 7.45
C HIS A 129 1.50 4.24 8.01
N SER A 130 1.11 3.00 7.72
CA SER A 130 1.93 1.83 8.07
C SER A 130 3.25 1.84 7.31
N TYR A 131 4.34 1.54 8.03
CA TYR A 131 5.65 1.30 7.43
C TYR A 131 5.88 -0.19 7.37
N PHE A 132 6.10 -0.72 6.17
CA PHE A 132 6.31 -2.13 5.94
C PHE A 132 7.80 -2.48 5.97
N CYS A 133 8.12 -3.59 6.63
CA CYS A 133 9.42 -4.23 6.60
C CYS A 133 9.20 -5.74 6.70
N LEU A 134 9.18 -6.41 5.55
CA LEU A 134 8.93 -7.85 5.47
C LEU A 134 10.10 -8.65 6.09
N ASP A 135 9.78 -9.77 6.75
CA ASP A 135 10.73 -10.70 7.39
C ASP A 135 11.75 -10.04 8.33
N LYS A 136 11.34 -9.02 9.08
CA LYS A 136 12.21 -8.21 9.94
C LYS A 136 13.01 -9.00 11.00
N ASP A 137 12.59 -10.21 11.34
CA ASP A 137 13.28 -11.07 12.32
C ASP A 137 14.43 -11.91 11.70
N GLY A 138 14.58 -11.89 10.37
CA GLY A 138 15.63 -12.62 9.64
C GLY A 138 16.87 -11.80 9.27
N ALA A 139 16.93 -10.52 9.66
CA ALA A 139 18.12 -9.70 9.50
C ALA A 139 19.09 -9.99 10.66
N GLU A 140 19.87 -11.07 10.54
CA GLU A 140 21.00 -11.34 11.44
C GLU A 140 22.17 -10.40 11.08
N GLY A 141 22.52 -9.47 11.97
CA GLY A 141 23.66 -8.55 11.80
C GLY A 141 23.69 -7.42 12.83
N GLU A 142 24.85 -6.78 12.98
CA GLU A 142 24.97 -5.53 13.76
C GLU A 142 24.38 -4.35 12.94
N GLY A 143 23.35 -3.68 13.47
CA GLY A 143 22.72 -2.51 12.85
C GLY A 143 21.19 -2.52 12.90
N HIS A 144 20.55 -1.42 12.50
CA HIS A 144 19.09 -1.39 12.35
C HIS A 144 18.64 -2.22 11.14
N VAL A 145 17.50 -2.89 11.24
CA VAL A 145 16.83 -3.52 10.08
C VAL A 145 16.44 -2.43 9.09
N THR A 146 16.83 -2.56 7.81
CA THR A 146 16.46 -1.64 6.72
C THR A 146 15.64 -2.34 5.65
N VAL A 147 15.05 -1.56 4.73
CA VAL A 147 14.31 -2.07 3.57
C VAL A 147 15.17 -2.27 2.31
N ASP A 148 16.50 -2.26 2.44
CA ASP A 148 17.38 -2.25 1.26
C ASP A 148 17.39 -3.58 0.51
N ASP A 149 17.02 -4.68 1.15
CA ASP A 149 16.88 -6.00 0.52
C ASP A 149 15.46 -6.28 0.00
N HIS A 150 14.58 -5.27 0.00
CA HIS A 150 13.25 -5.36 -0.61
C HIS A 150 13.25 -4.92 -2.07
N GLU A 151 12.32 -5.52 -2.81
CA GLU A 151 11.97 -5.10 -4.16
C GLU A 151 10.54 -4.56 -4.19
N LEU A 152 10.33 -3.51 -4.98
CA LEU A 152 9.05 -2.81 -5.12
C LEU A 152 8.60 -2.79 -6.59
N TRP A 153 7.37 -3.21 -6.84
CA TRP A 153 6.66 -3.00 -8.09
C TRP A 153 5.57 -1.96 -7.87
N LEU A 154 5.40 -1.05 -8.82
CA LEU A 154 4.39 0.02 -8.77
C LEU A 154 3.52 -0.01 -10.03
N CYS A 155 2.23 0.29 -9.90
CA CYS A 155 1.30 0.29 -11.04
C CYS A 155 1.56 1.41 -12.06
N ASN A 156 2.36 2.41 -11.69
CA ASN A 156 2.65 3.58 -12.52
C ASN A 156 4.02 4.17 -12.16
N ASP A 157 4.64 4.86 -13.12
CA ASP A 157 5.90 5.61 -12.95
C ASP A 157 5.70 7.12 -12.88
N HIS A 158 4.46 7.61 -13.01
CA HIS A 158 4.15 9.03 -12.94
C HIS A 158 3.80 9.51 -11.54
N VAL A 159 4.38 10.64 -11.16
CA VAL A 159 4.21 11.31 -9.88
C VAL A 159 3.68 12.72 -10.06
N ILE A 160 3.04 13.25 -9.03
CA ILE A 160 2.72 14.67 -8.94
C ILE A 160 4.02 15.47 -8.92
N GLU A 161 4.18 16.35 -9.90
CA GLU A 161 5.40 17.13 -10.07
C GLU A 161 5.56 18.18 -8.97
N HIS A 162 6.76 18.23 -8.41
CA HIS A 162 7.27 19.35 -7.64
C HIS A 162 8.42 19.99 -8.41
N LYS A 163 8.44 21.32 -8.44
CA LYS A 163 9.52 22.07 -9.09
C LYS A 163 10.87 21.69 -8.43
N ASP A 164 11.85 21.33 -9.25
CA ASP A 164 13.18 20.87 -8.83
C ASP A 164 13.16 19.65 -7.88
N GLY A 165 12.04 18.92 -7.81
CA GLY A 165 11.83 17.81 -6.86
C GLY A 165 11.66 18.26 -5.40
N LEU A 166 11.57 19.56 -5.13
CA LEU A 166 11.50 20.10 -3.77
C LEU A 166 10.05 20.24 -3.29
N GLN A 167 9.72 19.54 -2.21
CA GLN A 167 8.41 19.61 -1.55
C GLN A 167 8.28 20.79 -0.56
N SER A 168 9.18 21.78 -0.65
CA SER A 168 9.05 23.05 0.07
C SER A 168 8.05 24.00 -0.58
N GLU A 169 7.73 23.77 -1.86
CA GLU A 169 6.80 24.56 -2.66
C GLU A 169 5.61 23.68 -3.14
N PRO A 170 4.44 24.30 -3.39
CA PRO A 170 3.27 23.58 -3.91
C PRO A 170 3.61 22.79 -5.18
N PRO A 171 2.96 21.63 -5.39
CA PRO A 171 3.10 20.90 -6.64
C PRO A 171 2.61 21.75 -7.82
N THR A 172 3.14 21.49 -9.01
CA THR A 172 2.85 22.27 -10.23
C THR A 172 1.44 22.03 -10.76
N GLY A 173 0.84 20.89 -10.43
CA GLY A 173 -0.43 20.42 -10.99
C GLY A 173 -0.26 19.38 -12.10
N GLU A 174 0.97 19.10 -12.52
CA GLU A 174 1.27 18.18 -13.61
C GLU A 174 1.73 16.81 -13.10
N LEU A 175 1.63 15.80 -13.97
CA LEU A 175 2.19 14.47 -13.76
C LEU A 175 3.46 14.29 -14.60
N VAL A 176 4.55 13.89 -13.96
CA VAL A 176 5.84 13.63 -14.62
C VAL A 176 6.35 12.26 -14.24
N ARG A 177 7.20 11.67 -15.10
CA ARG A 177 7.90 10.42 -14.75
C ARG A 177 8.81 10.64 -13.54
N CYS A 178 8.79 9.69 -12.61
CA CYS A 178 9.60 9.74 -11.41
C CYS A 178 11.08 9.51 -11.74
N GLU A 179 11.90 10.56 -11.61
CA GLU A 179 13.34 10.47 -11.85
C GLU A 179 14.05 9.44 -10.97
N ALA A 180 13.58 9.27 -9.73
CA ALA A 180 14.15 8.29 -8.81
C ALA A 180 14.00 6.85 -9.35
N LEU A 181 12.87 6.55 -9.99
CA LEU A 181 12.67 5.25 -10.65
C LEU A 181 13.56 5.09 -11.88
N LEU A 182 13.74 6.16 -12.66
CA LEU A 182 14.66 6.13 -13.81
C LEU A 182 16.10 5.86 -13.36
N LYS A 183 16.56 6.52 -12.29
CA LYS A 183 17.89 6.32 -11.69
C LYS A 183 18.06 4.93 -11.08
N ALA A 184 16.99 4.33 -10.57
CA ALA A 184 16.97 2.97 -10.04
C ALA A 184 16.89 1.88 -11.14
N GLY A 185 16.95 2.25 -12.43
CA GLY A 185 16.99 1.30 -13.54
C GLY A 185 15.63 0.88 -14.10
N ALA A 186 14.52 1.53 -13.70
CA ALA A 186 13.20 1.22 -14.24
C ALA A 186 12.98 1.71 -15.69
N GLY A 187 13.94 2.44 -16.26
CA GLY A 187 13.78 3.29 -17.44
C GLY A 187 14.16 2.73 -18.82
N GLU A 188 14.64 1.50 -18.97
CA GLU A 188 15.07 1.01 -20.31
C GLU A 188 13.96 0.34 -21.15
N SER A 189 12.81 0.03 -20.58
CA SER A 189 11.67 -0.54 -21.31
C SER A 189 10.44 0.38 -21.23
N ARG A 190 9.89 0.78 -22.38
CA ARG A 190 8.62 1.52 -22.47
C ARG A 190 7.41 0.66 -22.04
N ASP A 191 7.61 -0.66 -21.90
CA ASP A 191 6.57 -1.62 -21.53
C ASP A 191 6.55 -1.94 -20.02
N THR A 192 7.44 -1.34 -19.21
CA THR A 192 7.61 -1.64 -17.78
C THR A 192 6.38 -1.34 -16.92
N PHE A 193 5.57 -0.34 -17.31
CA PHE A 193 4.45 0.16 -16.51
C PHE A 193 3.08 0.03 -17.23
N SER A 194 3.08 -0.20 -18.54
CA SER A 194 1.85 -0.28 -19.37
C SER A 194 1.25 -1.68 -19.44
N SER A 195 1.97 -2.74 -19.03
CA SER A 195 1.42 -4.10 -18.92
C SER A 195 0.77 -4.38 -17.55
N LEU A 196 0.67 -3.39 -16.66
CA LEU A 196 0.12 -3.52 -15.30
C LEU A 196 -1.41 -3.42 -15.28
N GLY A 197 -2.05 -3.74 -16.42
CA GLY A 197 -3.49 -3.88 -16.54
C GLY A 197 -3.98 -5.00 -15.62
N ARG A 198 -4.51 -4.61 -14.46
CA ARG A 198 -5.35 -5.44 -13.58
C ARG A 198 -4.69 -6.78 -13.23
N PHE A 199 -3.76 -6.78 -12.28
CA PHE A 199 -3.31 -8.02 -11.63
C PHE A 199 -4.45 -8.67 -10.84
N SER A 200 -5.29 -9.42 -11.54
CA SER A 200 -5.97 -10.60 -10.99
C SER A 200 -5.06 -11.81 -10.95
N ASP A 201 -3.89 -11.77 -11.60
CA ASP A 201 -3.02 -12.93 -11.75
C ASP A 201 -1.54 -12.58 -11.51
N LEU A 202 -0.93 -13.16 -10.48
CA LEU A 202 0.49 -12.98 -10.14
C LEU A 202 1.45 -13.52 -11.22
N SER A 203 0.94 -14.30 -12.18
CA SER A 203 1.73 -14.87 -13.28
C SER A 203 2.16 -13.84 -14.34
N SER A 204 1.59 -12.62 -14.35
CA SER A 204 1.91 -11.55 -15.30
C SER A 204 2.95 -10.53 -14.81
N LEU A 205 3.72 -10.85 -13.75
CA LEU A 205 4.83 -10.03 -13.21
C LEU A 205 6.05 -9.91 -14.16
N GLY A 206 5.80 -9.65 -15.45
CA GLY A 206 6.82 -9.27 -16.44
C GLY A 206 7.28 -7.82 -16.34
N GLY A 207 6.83 -7.07 -15.31
CA GLY A 207 7.32 -5.72 -15.01
C GLY A 207 8.62 -5.75 -14.22
N THR A 208 9.51 -4.79 -14.50
CA THR A 208 10.78 -4.61 -13.78
C THR A 208 10.49 -4.17 -12.34
N SER A 209 11.07 -4.89 -11.38
CA SER A 209 11.07 -4.50 -9.98
C SER A 209 12.10 -3.39 -9.74
N ILE A 210 11.83 -2.54 -8.75
CA ILE A 210 12.77 -1.53 -8.29
C ILE A 210 13.42 -2.07 -7.02
N SER A 211 14.75 -2.21 -7.04
CA SER A 211 15.49 -2.45 -5.81
C SER A 211 15.38 -1.23 -4.91
N LEU A 212 15.01 -1.44 -3.64
CA LEU A 212 14.97 -0.34 -2.70
C LEU A 212 16.36 0.09 -2.24
N ASN A 213 17.41 -0.74 -2.39
CA ASN A 213 18.77 -0.38 -2.01
C ASN A 213 19.24 0.92 -2.67
N GLY A 214 19.44 1.97 -1.86
CA GLY A 214 19.85 3.29 -2.32
C GLY A 214 18.78 4.09 -3.08
N THR A 215 17.59 3.52 -3.32
CA THR A 215 16.46 4.21 -3.95
C THR A 215 15.72 5.04 -2.92
N VAL A 216 15.67 6.35 -3.15
CA VAL A 216 14.99 7.33 -2.30
C VAL A 216 13.67 7.73 -2.95
N LEU A 217 12.55 7.40 -2.30
CA LEU A 217 11.22 7.81 -2.69
C LEU A 217 10.57 8.58 -1.53
N ASP A 218 9.98 9.73 -1.87
CA ASP A 218 8.96 10.43 -1.09
C ASP A 218 8.04 11.12 -2.10
N HIS A 219 7.33 10.32 -2.90
CA HIS A 219 6.56 10.83 -4.04
C HIS A 219 5.11 10.36 -4.02
N THR A 220 4.20 11.25 -4.45
CA THR A 220 2.79 10.90 -4.69
C THR A 220 2.65 10.41 -6.12
N PHE A 221 2.42 9.12 -6.29
CA PHE A 221 2.17 8.48 -7.59
C PHE A 221 0.69 8.59 -7.96
N ALA A 222 0.40 8.79 -9.25
CA ALA A 222 -0.94 8.63 -9.79
C ALA A 222 -1.21 7.13 -10.03
N VAL A 223 -2.41 6.64 -9.73
CA VAL A 223 -2.78 5.25 -10.03
C VAL A 223 -2.81 5.00 -11.53
N ASP A 224 -3.35 5.95 -12.29
CA ASP A 224 -3.22 6.02 -13.74
C ASP A 224 -3.14 7.50 -14.19
N ASN A 225 -2.58 7.76 -15.37
CA ASN A 225 -2.28 9.11 -15.84
C ASN A 225 -3.52 9.94 -16.18
N ASP A 226 -4.65 9.29 -16.43
CA ASP A 226 -5.89 9.96 -16.82
C ASP A 226 -6.82 10.16 -15.63
N ARG A 227 -6.66 9.40 -14.54
CA ARG A 227 -7.62 9.32 -13.42
C ARG A 227 -7.91 10.69 -12.83
N LEU A 228 -6.86 11.49 -12.63
CA LEU A 228 -6.97 12.82 -12.04
C LEU A 228 -7.66 13.84 -12.95
N SER A 229 -7.77 13.54 -14.25
CA SER A 229 -8.48 14.34 -15.24
C SER A 229 -9.93 13.90 -15.47
N ARG A 230 -10.36 12.76 -14.91
CA ARG A 230 -11.74 12.25 -14.97
C ARG A 230 -12.60 12.88 -13.88
N ASP A 231 -13.91 12.60 -13.93
CA ASP A 231 -14.87 13.05 -12.92
C ASP A 231 -14.44 12.57 -11.53
N ALA A 232 -14.14 13.54 -10.66
CA ALA A 232 -13.78 13.28 -9.28
C ALA A 232 -14.97 12.73 -8.51
N LYS A 233 -14.70 11.76 -7.63
CA LYS A 233 -15.71 11.17 -6.75
C LYS A 233 -15.22 11.24 -5.31
N LEU A 234 -16.04 11.84 -4.46
CA LEU A 234 -15.73 11.99 -3.04
C LEU A 234 -15.86 10.66 -2.25
N ASP A 235 -16.69 9.75 -2.72
CA ASP A 235 -16.80 8.39 -2.18
C ASP A 235 -16.34 7.35 -3.22
N THR A 236 -15.12 6.87 -3.06
CA THR A 236 -14.51 5.90 -3.97
C THR A 236 -14.76 4.44 -3.56
N ARG A 237 -15.51 4.15 -2.47
CA ARG A 237 -15.62 2.78 -1.92
C ARG A 237 -16.15 1.74 -2.90
N ASP A 238 -17.05 2.15 -3.78
CA ASP A 238 -17.66 1.29 -4.82
C ASP A 238 -16.85 1.23 -6.12
N ASP A 239 -15.77 1.99 -6.22
CA ASP A 239 -14.93 1.98 -7.41
C ASP A 239 -14.10 0.67 -7.45
N PRO A 240 -13.67 0.21 -8.64
CA PRO A 240 -12.85 -0.99 -8.74
C PRO A 240 -11.52 -0.84 -7.97
N LEU A 241 -11.19 -1.87 -7.18
CA LEU A 241 -9.89 -1.96 -6.53
C LEU A 241 -8.76 -2.16 -7.55
N VAL A 242 -7.74 -1.31 -7.47
CA VAL A 242 -6.54 -1.40 -8.30
C VAL A 242 -5.35 -1.81 -7.44
N SER A 243 -4.58 -2.81 -7.86
CA SER A 243 -3.29 -3.15 -7.25
C SER A 243 -2.28 -2.07 -7.61
N VAL A 244 -1.82 -1.31 -6.62
CA VAL A 244 -0.94 -0.14 -6.83
C VAL A 244 0.52 -0.44 -6.54
N ALA A 245 0.79 -1.39 -5.64
CA ALA A 245 2.15 -1.78 -5.30
C ALA A 245 2.24 -3.25 -4.87
N ILE A 246 3.41 -3.85 -5.11
CA ILE A 246 3.84 -5.10 -4.49
C ILE A 246 5.20 -4.86 -3.85
N LEU A 247 5.32 -5.14 -2.57
CA LEU A 247 6.60 -5.17 -1.86
C LEU A 247 7.00 -6.62 -1.64
N SER A 248 8.25 -6.97 -1.90
CA SER A 248 8.74 -8.33 -1.67
C SER A 248 10.10 -8.35 -0.99
N ARG A 249 10.36 -9.43 -0.25
CA ARG A 249 11.67 -9.82 0.27
C ARG A 249 11.76 -11.33 0.26
N GLY A 250 12.71 -11.88 -0.50
CA GLY A 250 12.82 -13.33 -0.68
C GLY A 250 11.52 -13.98 -1.18
N LYS A 251 10.85 -14.76 -0.31
CA LYS A 251 9.59 -15.47 -0.65
C LYS A 251 8.35 -14.79 -0.09
N THR A 252 8.51 -13.70 0.63
CA THR A 252 7.42 -12.98 1.29
C THR A 252 7.00 -11.81 0.42
N ARG A 253 5.69 -11.62 0.28
CA ARG A 253 5.10 -10.58 -0.57
C ARG A 253 3.94 -9.91 0.16
N LEU A 254 3.83 -8.62 -0.07
CA LEU A 254 2.72 -7.76 0.31
C LEU A 254 2.17 -7.10 -0.96
N THR A 255 0.87 -7.24 -1.19
CA THR A 255 0.16 -6.51 -2.25
C THR A 255 -0.64 -5.38 -1.63
N VAL A 256 -0.59 -4.20 -2.22
CA VAL A 256 -1.40 -3.04 -1.84
C VAL A 256 -2.40 -2.76 -2.94
N LYS A 257 -3.69 -2.70 -2.58
CA LYS A 257 -4.78 -2.30 -3.48
C LYS A 257 -5.55 -1.11 -2.92
N THR A 258 -6.18 -0.32 -3.77
CA THR A 258 -7.00 0.80 -3.33
C THR A 258 -8.04 1.21 -4.37
N THR A 259 -9.04 1.97 -3.91
CA THR A 259 -9.99 2.71 -4.75
C THR A 259 -9.58 4.16 -4.98
N GLU A 260 -8.56 4.63 -4.25
CA GLU A 260 -8.06 6.00 -4.34
C GLU A 260 -7.32 6.28 -5.65
N PRO A 261 -7.28 7.53 -6.11
CA PRO A 261 -6.65 7.89 -7.38
C PRO A 261 -5.13 8.08 -7.31
N CYS A 262 -4.56 8.17 -6.11
CA CYS A 262 -3.12 8.34 -5.88
C CYS A 262 -2.62 7.45 -4.74
N PHE A 263 -1.30 7.33 -4.62
CA PHE A 263 -0.65 6.73 -3.47
C PHE A 263 0.74 7.34 -3.25
N GLN A 264 1.09 7.66 -2.00
CA GLN A 264 2.45 8.04 -1.63
C GLN A 264 3.30 6.78 -1.52
N VAL A 265 4.57 6.85 -1.95
CA VAL A 265 5.60 5.90 -1.50
C VAL A 265 6.69 6.69 -0.80
N TYR A 266 6.96 6.33 0.45
CA TYR A 266 8.05 6.88 1.24
C TYR A 266 8.96 5.77 1.77
N THR A 267 10.24 5.78 1.38
CA THR A 267 11.22 4.73 1.72
C THR A 267 11.84 4.87 3.11
N GLY A 268 11.31 5.75 3.96
CA GLY A 268 11.74 5.87 5.35
C GLY A 268 13.13 6.48 5.54
N ASP A 269 13.69 7.15 4.52
CA ASP A 269 15.08 7.66 4.51
C ASP A 269 15.47 8.54 5.70
N TYR A 270 14.48 9.21 6.30
CA TYR A 270 14.63 10.09 7.45
C TYR A 270 14.05 9.52 8.74
N ASN A 271 13.59 8.26 8.76
CA ASN A 271 13.22 7.60 10.00
C ASN A 271 14.41 7.60 10.95
N ASN A 272 14.20 8.07 12.18
CA ASN A 272 15.23 8.12 13.20
C ASN A 272 14.55 8.24 14.57
N VAL A 273 14.01 7.13 15.05
CA VAL A 273 13.36 7.04 16.35
C VAL A 273 14.30 6.34 17.29
N GLU A 274 14.74 7.03 18.34
CA GLU A 274 15.61 6.46 19.36
C GLU A 274 14.87 5.41 20.20
N LEU A 275 15.60 4.63 20.98
CA LEU A 275 14.99 3.65 21.89
C LEU A 275 14.15 4.38 22.95
N LEU A 276 12.82 4.29 22.82
CA LEU A 276 11.90 4.92 23.75
C LEU A 276 11.63 4.03 24.98
N PRO A 277 11.26 4.60 26.13
CA PRO A 277 10.91 3.82 27.31
C PRO A 277 9.78 2.82 27.04
N GLY A 278 10.01 1.55 27.39
CA GLY A 278 9.05 0.47 27.20
C GLY A 278 9.03 -0.15 25.80
N GLU A 279 9.97 0.21 24.93
CA GLU A 279 10.18 -0.43 23.62
C GLU A 279 11.33 -1.44 23.69
N SER A 280 11.26 -2.51 22.90
CA SER A 280 12.37 -3.47 22.75
C SER A 280 13.43 -3.04 21.75
N ARG A 281 13.14 -2.04 20.91
CA ARG A 281 14.04 -1.59 19.83
C ARG A 281 13.78 -0.14 19.41
N ASP A 282 14.77 0.42 18.75
CA ASP A 282 14.72 1.69 18.04
C ASP A 282 14.44 1.48 16.53
N PHE A 283 14.35 2.59 15.78
CA PHE A 283 14.08 2.57 14.34
C PHE A 283 14.98 3.56 13.61
N GLY A 284 16.00 3.05 12.94
CA GLY A 284 16.90 3.85 12.12
C GLY A 284 16.33 4.24 10.76
N ARG A 285 17.19 4.87 9.96
CA ARG A 285 16.90 5.27 8.58
C ARG A 285 16.51 4.05 7.76
N ARG A 286 15.50 4.23 6.90
CA ARG A 286 15.00 3.21 5.97
C ARG A 286 14.52 1.94 6.67
N SER A 287 14.09 2.05 7.93
CA SER A 287 13.58 0.93 8.72
C SER A 287 12.28 0.33 8.20
N GLY A 288 11.57 1.04 7.32
CA GLY A 288 10.35 0.59 6.68
C GLY A 288 9.98 1.50 5.51
N VAL A 289 9.10 1.00 4.64
CA VAL A 289 8.53 1.76 3.52
C VAL A 289 7.03 1.99 3.74
N ALA A 290 6.57 3.23 3.63
CA ALA A 290 5.15 3.56 3.67
C ALA A 290 4.56 3.58 2.25
N ILE A 291 3.34 3.04 2.12
CA ILE A 291 2.55 3.06 0.88
C ILE A 291 1.16 3.60 1.25
N GLU A 292 0.94 4.88 0.99
CA GLU A 292 -0.20 5.65 1.50
C GLU A 292 -1.19 6.00 0.38
N CYS A 293 -2.14 5.10 0.11
CA CYS A 293 -3.20 5.36 -0.87
C CYS A 293 -4.09 6.52 -0.41
N SER A 294 -4.24 7.55 -1.23
CA SER A 294 -4.89 8.81 -0.88
C SER A 294 -5.25 9.64 -2.12
N ARG A 295 -5.76 10.86 -1.90
CA ARG A 295 -6.01 11.87 -2.95
C ARG A 295 -4.76 12.66 -3.30
N PRO A 296 -4.76 13.40 -4.42
CA PRO A 296 -3.60 14.20 -4.81
C PRO A 296 -3.11 15.12 -3.69
N THR A 297 -1.79 15.15 -3.50
CA THR A 297 -1.15 16.09 -2.57
C THR A 297 -1.55 17.51 -2.94
N ASN A 298 -1.87 18.33 -1.93
CA ASN A 298 -2.34 19.70 -2.11
C ASN A 298 -3.63 19.86 -2.95
N ALA A 299 -4.43 18.80 -3.14
CA ALA A 299 -5.63 18.82 -3.99
C ALA A 299 -6.57 20.02 -3.74
N TRP A 300 -6.73 20.44 -2.49
CA TRP A 300 -7.59 21.57 -2.12
C TRP A 300 -7.26 22.87 -2.85
N ASN A 301 -5.98 23.11 -3.10
CA ASN A 301 -5.49 24.34 -3.72
C ASN A 301 -5.32 24.23 -5.24
N VAL A 302 -5.50 23.03 -5.81
CA VAL A 302 -5.43 22.79 -7.25
C VAL A 302 -6.86 22.66 -7.78
N PRO A 303 -7.39 23.62 -8.56
CA PRO A 303 -8.80 23.65 -8.94
C PRO A 303 -9.32 22.35 -9.58
N GLY A 304 -8.52 21.71 -10.42
CA GLY A 304 -8.88 20.43 -11.05
C GLY A 304 -8.90 19.25 -10.08
N TRP A 305 -8.23 19.34 -8.93
CA TRP A 305 -8.17 18.26 -7.94
C TRP A 305 -9.06 18.50 -6.72
N ARG A 306 -9.45 19.75 -6.46
CA ARG A 306 -10.28 20.10 -5.29
C ARG A 306 -11.55 19.25 -5.16
N PRO A 307 -12.30 18.93 -6.25
CA PRO A 307 -13.48 18.08 -6.14
C PRO A 307 -13.22 16.69 -5.55
N TRP A 308 -11.98 16.19 -5.60
CA TRP A 308 -11.62 14.93 -4.95
C TRP A 308 -11.67 15.04 -3.43
N VAL A 309 -11.39 16.21 -2.84
CA VAL A 309 -11.20 16.37 -1.39
C VAL A 309 -12.29 17.20 -0.70
N ASP A 310 -13.13 17.90 -1.46
CA ASP A 310 -14.12 18.82 -0.89
C ASP A 310 -15.33 18.08 -0.33
N LEU A 311 -15.40 17.95 1.01
CA LEU A 311 -16.48 17.24 1.68
C LEU A 311 -17.86 17.86 1.41
N GLY A 312 -17.95 19.20 1.39
CA GLY A 312 -19.20 19.92 1.17
C GLY A 312 -20.42 19.35 1.92
N GLN A 313 -21.38 18.82 1.17
CA GLN A 313 -22.57 18.11 1.68
C GLN A 313 -22.55 16.60 1.41
N GLY A 314 -21.47 16.07 0.83
CA GLY A 314 -21.33 14.67 0.49
C GLY A 314 -20.76 13.83 1.64
N GLU A 315 -20.61 12.54 1.36
CA GLU A 315 -19.87 11.60 2.20
C GLU A 315 -18.49 11.34 1.56
N TYR A 316 -17.43 11.44 2.37
CA TYR A 316 -16.14 10.89 2.02
C TYR A 316 -16.18 9.38 2.18
N GLY A 317 -15.64 8.65 1.21
CA GLY A 317 -15.35 7.23 1.37
C GLY A 317 -14.13 6.80 0.58
N ALA A 318 -13.35 5.87 1.14
CA ALA A 318 -12.19 5.28 0.49
C ALA A 318 -11.89 3.88 1.03
N LYS A 319 -11.20 3.05 0.24
CA LYS A 319 -10.79 1.70 0.63
C LYS A 319 -9.32 1.42 0.29
N ILE A 320 -8.63 0.77 1.22
CA ILE A 320 -7.27 0.24 1.06
C ILE A 320 -7.30 -1.24 1.43
N ILE A 321 -6.59 -2.07 0.68
CA ILE A 321 -6.39 -3.47 1.00
C ILE A 321 -4.90 -3.77 1.03
N TYR A 322 -4.46 -4.35 2.13
CA TYR A 322 -3.16 -5.00 2.24
C TYR A 322 -3.36 -6.51 2.20
N GLY A 323 -2.82 -7.18 1.18
CA GLY A 323 -2.82 -8.63 1.08
C GLY A 323 -1.44 -9.18 1.41
N ALA A 324 -1.33 -10.04 2.41
CA ALA A 324 -0.06 -10.59 2.85
C ALA A 324 0.02 -12.11 2.61
N TRP A 325 1.24 -12.54 2.27
CA TRP A 325 1.73 -13.92 2.23
C TRP A 325 1.15 -14.80 1.11
N GLU A 326 1.88 -14.87 0.00
CA GLU A 326 1.97 -16.09 -0.78
C GLU A 326 3.40 -16.62 -0.65
N LYS A 327 3.61 -17.69 0.13
CA LYS A 327 4.87 -18.43 -0.01
C LYS A 327 4.83 -19.05 -1.41
N PHE A 328 5.63 -18.53 -2.34
CA PHE A 328 5.78 -19.04 -3.71
C PHE A 328 5.92 -20.57 -3.80
N ARG A 329 6.45 -21.18 -2.73
CA ARG A 329 6.58 -22.63 -2.56
C ARG A 329 5.25 -23.37 -2.59
N GLU A 330 4.15 -22.79 -2.14
CA GLU A 330 2.84 -23.46 -2.14
C GLU A 330 2.14 -23.42 -3.47
N LEU A 331 2.25 -22.31 -4.22
CA LEU A 331 1.85 -22.26 -5.62
C LEU A 331 2.67 -23.23 -6.47
N GLN A 332 3.99 -23.33 -6.23
CA GLN A 332 4.83 -24.36 -6.86
C GLN A 332 4.43 -25.78 -6.46
N ILE A 333 4.15 -26.05 -5.18
CA ILE A 333 3.71 -27.37 -4.70
C ILE A 333 2.31 -27.71 -5.24
N GLN A 334 1.40 -26.75 -5.33
CA GLN A 334 0.07 -26.93 -5.92
C GLN A 334 0.16 -27.15 -7.42
N LEU A 335 1.01 -26.41 -8.16
CA LEU A 335 1.32 -26.70 -9.55
C LEU A 335 1.95 -28.09 -9.70
N GLN A 336 2.91 -28.45 -8.86
CA GLN A 336 3.62 -29.73 -8.93
C GLN A 336 2.68 -30.92 -8.62
N ARG A 337 1.75 -30.75 -7.69
CA ARG A 337 0.66 -31.71 -7.42
C ARG A 337 -0.37 -31.75 -8.56
N ALA A 338 -0.70 -30.62 -9.17
CA ALA A 338 -1.62 -30.56 -10.31
C ALA A 338 -1.01 -31.12 -11.61
N LEU A 339 0.32 -31.05 -11.76
CA LEU A 339 1.06 -31.54 -12.93
C LEU A 339 1.42 -33.02 -12.83
N ASN A 340 1.37 -33.63 -11.65
CA ASN A 340 1.63 -35.06 -11.42
C ASN A 340 2.97 -35.54 -12.04
N THR A 341 3.99 -34.68 -12.00
CA THR A 341 5.32 -34.95 -12.58
C THR A 341 6.38 -35.09 -11.51
N ASP A 342 7.21 -36.14 -11.60
CA ASP A 342 8.39 -36.41 -10.74
C ASP A 342 9.59 -35.46 -10.96
N VAL A 343 9.35 -34.25 -11.49
CA VAL A 343 10.43 -33.28 -11.71
C VAL A 343 10.65 -32.50 -10.42
N ASN A 344 11.83 -32.67 -9.83
CA ASN A 344 12.24 -31.95 -8.62
C ASN A 344 12.62 -30.50 -8.97
N LEU A 345 11.68 -29.56 -8.84
CA LEU A 345 11.87 -28.14 -9.17
C LEU A 345 12.73 -27.37 -8.15
N THR A 346 13.26 -28.03 -7.12
CA THR A 346 14.07 -27.37 -6.07
C THR A 346 15.47 -26.93 -6.53
N GLU A 347 15.91 -27.29 -7.73
CA GLU A 347 17.24 -26.95 -8.26
C GLU A 347 17.26 -25.79 -9.26
N LEU A 348 16.11 -25.19 -9.59
CA LEU A 348 16.06 -24.07 -10.55
C LEU A 348 16.40 -22.74 -9.86
N GLN A 349 17.69 -22.40 -9.84
CA GLN A 349 18.21 -21.10 -9.40
C GLN A 349 18.17 -20.01 -10.48
N THR A 350 17.61 -20.27 -11.66
CA THR A 350 17.59 -19.32 -12.79
C THR A 350 16.18 -19.07 -13.35
N PRO A 351 15.89 -17.84 -13.83
CA PRO A 351 14.63 -17.53 -14.51
C PRO A 351 14.38 -18.47 -15.70
N ILE A 352 13.12 -18.88 -15.88
CA ILE A 352 12.68 -19.80 -16.96
C ILE A 352 13.01 -19.25 -18.37
N SER A 353 13.26 -17.94 -18.51
CA SER A 353 13.53 -17.28 -19.79
C SER A 353 14.86 -17.64 -20.46
N THR A 354 15.80 -18.30 -19.78
CA THR A 354 17.12 -18.65 -20.36
C THR A 354 17.27 -20.12 -20.77
N TYR A 355 16.24 -20.95 -20.65
CA TYR A 355 16.34 -22.36 -21.03
C TYR A 355 16.23 -22.55 -22.56
N ARG A 356 17.38 -22.58 -23.26
CA ARG A 356 17.48 -23.24 -24.58
C ARG A 356 17.91 -24.69 -24.35
N ALA A 357 16.96 -25.61 -24.35
CA ALA A 357 17.27 -27.03 -24.24
C ALA A 357 18.06 -27.51 -25.49
N PRO A 358 19.24 -28.12 -25.34
CA PRO A 358 19.79 -28.99 -26.37
C PRO A 358 19.08 -30.34 -26.27
N ASN A 359 18.37 -30.73 -27.33
CA ASN A 359 17.92 -32.10 -27.62
C ASN A 359 17.05 -32.80 -26.55
N THR A 360 15.89 -32.24 -26.21
CA THR A 360 14.80 -33.05 -25.63
C THR A 360 13.49 -32.79 -26.38
N ASN A 361 12.87 -33.89 -26.86
CA ASN A 361 11.53 -33.87 -27.46
C ASN A 361 10.51 -33.46 -26.40
N ILE A 362 10.12 -32.19 -26.38
CA ILE A 362 8.99 -31.70 -25.59
C ILE A 362 7.70 -31.98 -26.38
N ASP A 363 6.77 -32.72 -25.79
CA ASP A 363 5.45 -32.97 -26.36
C ASP A 363 4.58 -31.71 -26.22
N PHE A 364 4.49 -30.95 -27.32
CA PHE A 364 3.76 -29.69 -27.40
C PHE A 364 2.23 -29.83 -27.25
N THR A 365 1.68 -31.04 -27.29
CA THR A 365 0.22 -31.23 -27.10
C THR A 365 -0.22 -30.98 -25.66
N LYS A 366 0.69 -31.10 -24.67
CA LYS A 366 0.41 -30.80 -23.26
C LYS A 366 0.40 -29.30 -22.92
N LEU A 367 1.04 -28.46 -23.73
CA LEU A 367 1.01 -27.00 -23.57
C LEU A 367 -0.37 -26.40 -23.93
N GLN A 368 -1.08 -27.03 -24.86
CA GLN A 368 -2.43 -26.61 -25.24
C GLN A 368 -3.46 -26.89 -24.11
N THR A 369 -3.19 -27.88 -23.26
CA THR A 369 -3.96 -28.14 -22.03
C THR A 369 -3.76 -27.03 -20.99
N ILE A 370 -2.59 -26.40 -20.93
CA ILE A 370 -2.29 -25.30 -19.99
C ILE A 370 -3.08 -24.04 -20.35
N SER A 371 -3.21 -23.70 -21.64
CA SER A 371 -4.09 -22.61 -22.10
C SER A 371 -5.56 -22.87 -21.79
N ASN A 372 -6.00 -24.14 -21.83
CA ASN A 372 -7.37 -24.53 -21.49
C ASN A 372 -7.61 -24.54 -19.98
N LEU A 373 -6.62 -24.90 -19.15
CA LEU A 373 -6.72 -24.85 -17.69
C LEU A 373 -6.78 -23.42 -17.15
N ALA A 374 -6.04 -22.48 -17.78
CA ALA A 374 -6.17 -21.05 -17.48
C ALA A 374 -7.59 -20.54 -17.78
N GLN A 375 -8.21 -20.96 -18.90
CA GLN A 375 -9.60 -20.65 -19.22
C GLN A 375 -10.63 -21.35 -18.31
N VAL A 376 -10.32 -22.53 -17.77
CA VAL A 376 -11.19 -23.26 -16.83
C VAL A 376 -11.14 -22.64 -15.43
N GLY A 377 -9.99 -22.15 -14.98
CA GLY A 377 -9.86 -21.36 -13.75
C GLY A 377 -10.71 -20.08 -13.80
N ASP A 378 -10.69 -19.40 -14.95
CA ASP A 378 -11.46 -18.17 -15.18
C ASP A 378 -12.99 -18.42 -15.26
N ARG A 379 -13.41 -19.62 -15.70
CA ARG A 379 -14.83 -20.04 -15.68
C ARG A 379 -15.31 -20.49 -14.30
N MET A 380 -14.47 -21.13 -13.49
CA MET A 380 -14.84 -21.52 -12.12
C MET A 380 -14.97 -20.32 -11.20
N PHE A 381 -14.18 -19.26 -11.38
CA PHE A 381 -14.28 -18.03 -10.59
C PHE A 381 -15.56 -17.23 -10.92
N LYS A 382 -16.10 -17.34 -12.14
CA LYS A 382 -17.39 -16.73 -12.53
C LYS A 382 -18.63 -17.53 -12.11
N MET A 383 -18.47 -18.74 -11.57
CA MET A 383 -19.59 -19.57 -11.08
C MET A 383 -19.76 -19.55 -9.55
N ILE A 384 -18.89 -18.81 -8.83
CA ILE A 384 -18.96 -18.65 -7.36
C ILE A 384 -19.05 -17.17 -6.99
N ILE A 385 -19.86 -16.41 -7.74
CA ILE A 385 -20.40 -15.10 -7.34
C ILE A 385 -21.91 -15.14 -7.54
#